data_AF-A0A8T5M6E8-F1
#
_entry.id   AF-A0A8T5M6E8-F1
#
_cell.length_a   1.000
_cell.length_b   1.000
_cell.length_c   1.000
_cell.angle_alpha   90.00
_cell.angle_beta   90.00
_cell.angle_gamma   90.00
#
_symmetry.space_group_name_H-M   'P 1'
#
loop_
_entity.id
_entity.type
_entity.pdbx_description
1 polymer ?
#
loop_
_entity_poly.entity_id
_entity_poly.type
_entity_poly.pdbx_seq_one_letter_code
_entity_poly.pdbx_strand_id
1 'polypeptide(L)'
;MVFVFGVDIPLVEMIFVLTIILVILLGLLIYLVIGQVKLKRELKIVISKENVELGDLKEIQEEEKGNIGLLRAIKSELDKLLYSRLQRAPKEVKVVKKKKKTTRKKRAKEAVKVRTIIQRILKRPKEIYVAAKDGKILHIKECPFAKKIREESRIIFKSKTKAFNEGYKACSCIKNVKIKKKKISKRKAAKKTLEFRTVVKTVVQKQKKRYVASVDGDTVHQENCPFAKKIGEKNRVYFKSKTKAFDKGYKACYCI
;
A
#
# COMPACT_ATOMS: atom_id res chain seq x y z
N MET A 1 54.67 -71.40 7.41
CA MET A 1 53.92 -71.20 8.67
C MET A 1 53.76 -69.71 8.86
N VAL A 2 52.55 -69.19 8.71
CA VAL A 2 52.27 -67.78 8.97
C VAL A 2 51.55 -67.73 10.32
N PHE A 3 52.27 -67.29 11.35
CA PHE A 3 51.75 -67.16 12.70
C PHE A 3 50.92 -65.88 12.81
N VAL A 4 49.61 -66.01 13.01
CA VAL A 4 48.73 -64.89 13.32
C VAL A 4 48.10 -65.21 14.69
N PHE A 5 48.38 -64.40 15.71
CA PHE A 5 47.88 -64.55 17.09
C PHE A 5 48.30 -65.82 17.86
N GLY A 6 49.43 -66.45 17.54
CA GLY A 6 50.01 -67.50 18.39
C GLY A 6 49.25 -68.84 18.41
N VAL A 7 48.34 -69.06 17.46
CA VAL A 7 47.63 -70.33 17.25
C VAL A 7 48.01 -70.88 15.88
N ASP A 8 48.50 -72.11 15.81
CA ASP A 8 48.79 -72.83 14.55
C ASP A 8 47.46 -73.24 13.89
N ILE A 9 46.89 -72.31 13.13
CA ILE A 9 45.68 -72.54 12.35
C ILE A 9 46.10 -73.25 11.04
N PRO A 10 45.55 -74.44 10.71
CA PRO A 10 45.86 -75.12 9.47
C PRO A 10 45.45 -74.25 8.27
N LEU A 11 46.26 -74.24 7.21
CA LEU A 11 46.02 -73.46 5.97
C LEU A 11 44.59 -73.62 5.41
N VAL A 12 43.97 -74.78 5.62
CA VAL A 12 42.60 -75.10 5.21
C VAL A 12 41.57 -74.19 5.89
N GLU A 13 41.73 -73.89 7.18
CA GLU A 13 40.81 -73.02 7.92
C GLU A 13 40.92 -71.55 7.48
N MET A 14 42.13 -71.09 7.16
CA MET A 14 42.36 -69.74 6.62
C MET A 14 41.70 -69.56 5.25
N ILE A 15 41.79 -70.58 4.38
CA ILE A 15 41.13 -70.56 3.07
C ILE A 15 39.60 -70.54 3.26
N PHE A 16 39.07 -71.32 4.20
CA PHE A 16 37.63 -71.35 4.50
C PHE A 16 37.09 -70.02 5.01
N VAL A 17 37.80 -69.34 5.92
CA VAL A 17 37.41 -67.99 6.38
C VAL A 17 37.45 -66.98 5.23
N LEU A 18 38.47 -67.06 4.37
CA LEU A 18 38.63 -66.16 3.22
C LEU A 18 37.53 -66.36 2.17
N THR A 19 37.09 -67.60 1.91
CA THR A 19 35.95 -67.85 1.00
C THR A 19 34.64 -67.32 1.58
N ILE A 20 34.40 -67.47 2.89
CA ILE A 20 33.22 -66.88 3.54
C ILE A 20 33.22 -65.35 3.40
N ILE A 21 34.35 -64.69 3.68
CA ILE A 21 34.48 -63.24 3.52
C ILE A 21 34.22 -62.82 2.08
N LEU A 22 34.75 -63.57 1.10
CA LEU A 22 34.55 -63.28 -0.32
C LEU A 22 33.08 -63.43 -0.75
N VAL A 23 32.37 -64.44 -0.26
CA VAL A 23 30.93 -64.61 -0.50
C VAL A 23 30.12 -63.48 0.12
N ILE A 24 30.44 -63.05 1.34
CA ILE A 24 29.78 -61.91 1.99
C ILE A 24 30.01 -60.62 1.18
N LEU A 25 31.25 -60.38 0.73
CA LEU A 25 31.57 -59.22 -0.10
C LEU A 25 30.83 -59.24 -1.44
N LEU A 26 30.73 -60.40 -2.10
CA LEU A 26 29.95 -60.56 -3.32
C LEU A 26 28.46 -60.27 -3.07
N GLY A 27 27.90 -60.76 -1.96
CA GLY A 27 26.52 -60.48 -1.55
C GLY A 27 26.26 -58.99 -1.35
N LEU A 28 27.18 -58.28 -0.68
CA LEU A 28 27.10 -56.84 -0.48
C LEU A 28 27.20 -56.06 -1.80
N LEU A 29 28.09 -56.47 -2.71
CA LEU A 29 28.22 -55.85 -4.03
C LEU A 29 26.92 -56.02 -4.84
N ILE A 30 26.34 -57.22 -4.86
CA ILE A 30 25.06 -57.48 -5.53
C ILE A 30 23.95 -56.61 -4.94
N TYR A 31 23.87 -56.52 -3.60
CA TYR A 31 22.90 -55.66 -2.92
C TYR A 31 23.04 -54.19 -3.32
N LEU A 32 24.26 -53.66 -3.37
CA LEU A 32 24.53 -52.28 -3.80
C LEU A 32 24.13 -52.06 -5.27
N VAL A 33 24.44 -53.00 -6.17
CA VAL A 33 24.07 -52.91 -7.59
C VAL A 33 22.55 -52.88 -7.76
N ILE A 34 21.83 -53.76 -7.06
CA ILE A 34 20.35 -53.79 -7.07
C ILE A 34 19.79 -52.46 -6.55
N GLY A 35 20.35 -51.93 -5.46
CA GLY A 35 19.99 -50.63 -4.90
C GLY A 35 20.16 -49.49 -5.91
N GLN A 36 21.31 -49.42 -6.58
CA GLN A 36 21.60 -48.42 -7.61
C GLN A 36 20.64 -48.52 -8.80
N VAL A 37 20.28 -49.73 -9.24
CA VAL A 37 19.32 -49.93 -10.34
C VAL A 37 17.93 -49.45 -9.94
N LYS A 38 17.48 -49.76 -8.71
CA LYS A 38 16.18 -49.29 -8.21
C LYS A 38 16.12 -47.77 -8.15
N LEU A 39 17.16 -47.14 -7.60
CA LEU A 39 17.24 -45.69 -7.45
C LEU A 39 17.27 -44.97 -8.81
N LYS A 40 17.98 -45.52 -9.81
CA LYS A 40 17.95 -45.01 -11.18
C LYS A 40 16.57 -45.09 -11.83
N ARG A 41 15.80 -46.17 -11.58
CA ARG A 41 14.44 -46.31 -12.11
C ARG A 41 13.50 -45.27 -11.50
N GLU A 42 13.54 -45.11 -10.18
CA GLU A 42 12.72 -44.12 -9.48
C GLU A 42 13.05 -42.69 -9.95
N LEU A 43 14.33 -42.36 -10.07
CA LEU A 43 14.76 -41.06 -10.58
C LEU A 43 14.26 -40.80 -12.01
N LYS A 44 14.31 -41.81 -12.90
CA LYS A 44 13.80 -41.69 -14.27
C LYS A 44 12.29 -41.42 -14.30
N ILE A 45 11.52 -42.04 -13.40
CA ILE A 45 10.07 -41.82 -13.29
C ILE A 45 9.79 -40.39 -12.83
N VAL A 46 10.52 -39.89 -11.84
CA VAL A 46 10.36 -38.51 -11.34
C VAL A 46 10.67 -37.49 -12.43
N ILE A 47 11.81 -37.64 -13.13
CA ILE A 47 12.19 -36.77 -14.24
C ILE A 47 11.14 -36.79 -15.36
N SER A 48 10.59 -37.98 -15.66
CA SER A 48 9.53 -38.09 -16.68
C SER A 48 8.26 -37.34 -16.28
N LYS A 49 7.86 -37.36 -15.01
CA LYS A 49 6.69 -36.64 -14.52
C LYS A 49 6.91 -35.13 -14.58
N GLU A 50 8.06 -34.66 -14.11
CA GLU A 50 8.39 -33.24 -14.09
C GLU A 50 8.45 -32.63 -15.50
N ASN A 51 8.95 -33.39 -16.49
CA ASN A 51 8.96 -32.96 -17.89
C ASN A 51 7.56 -32.83 -18.51
N VAL A 52 6.59 -33.65 -18.07
CA VAL A 52 5.18 -33.55 -18.52
C VAL A 52 4.56 -32.28 -17.96
N GLU A 53 4.73 -32.02 -16.66
CA GLU A 53 4.22 -30.79 -16.03
C GLU A 53 4.83 -29.52 -16.66
N LEU A 54 6.11 -29.56 -17.05
CA LEU A 54 6.75 -28.47 -17.79
C LEU A 54 6.18 -28.28 -19.21
N GLY A 55 5.67 -29.34 -19.84
CA GLY A 55 4.99 -29.29 -21.14
C GLY A 55 3.67 -28.53 -21.01
N ASP A 56 2.84 -28.94 -20.06
CA ASP A 56 1.52 -28.34 -19.81
C ASP A 56 1.64 -26.83 -19.48
N LEU A 57 2.64 -26.46 -18.68
CA LEU A 57 2.91 -25.05 -18.35
C LEU A 57 3.30 -24.21 -19.57
N LYS A 58 4.07 -24.77 -20.50
CA LYS A 58 4.45 -24.07 -21.74
C LYS A 58 3.26 -23.89 -22.68
N GLU A 59 2.38 -24.87 -22.75
CA GLU A 59 1.16 -24.80 -23.55
C GLU A 59 0.23 -23.68 -23.04
N ILE A 60 0.03 -23.60 -21.72
CA ILE A 60 -0.74 -22.51 -21.09
C ILE A 60 -0.11 -21.14 -21.41
N GLN A 61 1.22 -21.02 -21.37
CA GLN A 61 1.89 -19.75 -21.68
C GLN A 61 1.71 -19.33 -23.15
N GLU A 62 1.73 -20.26 -24.10
CA GLU A 62 1.48 -19.95 -25.51
C GLU A 62 0.02 -19.53 -25.74
N GLU A 63 -0.94 -20.16 -25.07
CA GLU A 63 -2.35 -19.76 -25.11
C GLU A 63 -2.56 -18.34 -24.56
N GLU A 64 -1.95 -18.02 -23.42
CA GLU A 64 -2.01 -16.66 -22.84
C GLU A 64 -1.40 -15.60 -23.76
N LYS A 65 -0.26 -15.90 -24.42
CA LYS A 65 0.34 -14.99 -25.41
C LYS A 65 -0.60 -14.75 -26.59
N GLY A 66 -1.27 -15.80 -27.09
CA GLY A 66 -2.29 -15.69 -28.13
C GLY A 66 -3.43 -14.77 -27.72
N ASN A 67 -3.96 -14.95 -26.51
CA ASN A 67 -5.04 -14.13 -25.94
C ASN A 67 -4.64 -12.66 -25.77
N ILE A 68 -3.41 -12.38 -25.36
CA ILE A 68 -2.88 -11.00 -25.28
C ILE A 68 -2.82 -10.35 -26.67
N GLY A 69 -2.44 -11.12 -27.70
CA GLY A 69 -2.45 -10.68 -29.09
C GLY A 69 -3.85 -10.26 -29.55
N LEU A 70 -4.86 -11.09 -29.29
CA LEU A 70 -6.26 -10.81 -29.60
C LEU A 70 -6.75 -9.54 -28.88
N LEU A 71 -6.43 -9.41 -27.59
CA LEU A 71 -6.83 -8.24 -26.79
C LEU A 71 -6.25 -6.93 -27.34
N ARG A 72 -5.00 -6.98 -27.85
CA ARG A 72 -4.34 -5.85 -28.48
C ARG A 72 -5.01 -5.46 -29.80
N ALA A 73 -5.45 -6.45 -30.60
CA ALA A 73 -6.19 -6.22 -31.84
C ALA A 73 -7.55 -5.55 -31.56
N ILE A 74 -8.33 -6.08 -30.62
CA ILE A 74 -9.64 -5.52 -30.21
C ILE A 74 -9.48 -4.08 -29.71
N LYS A 75 -8.45 -3.82 -28.89
CA LYS A 75 -8.17 -2.45 -28.41
C LYS A 75 -7.90 -1.49 -29.58
N SER A 76 -7.14 -1.92 -30.58
CA SER A 76 -6.84 -1.10 -31.74
C SER A 76 -8.08 -0.77 -32.58
N GLU A 77 -9.02 -1.72 -32.71
CA GLU A 77 -10.31 -1.48 -33.38
C GLU A 77 -11.19 -0.53 -32.57
N LEU A 78 -11.25 -0.69 -31.25
CA LEU A 78 -12.01 0.18 -30.38
C LEU A 78 -11.51 1.63 -30.44
N ASP A 79 -10.19 1.83 -30.50
CA ASP A 79 -9.58 3.15 -30.63
C ASP A 79 -9.91 3.79 -31.99
N LYS A 80 -9.93 3.02 -33.09
CA LYS A 80 -10.40 3.49 -34.41
C LYS A 80 -11.86 3.92 -34.35
N LEU A 81 -12.74 3.12 -33.75
CA LEU A 81 -14.17 3.43 -33.60
C LEU A 81 -14.41 4.68 -32.75
N LEU A 82 -13.66 4.82 -31.65
CA LEU A 82 -13.69 6.01 -30.79
C LEU A 82 -13.27 7.26 -31.56
N TYR A 83 -12.20 7.17 -32.36
CA TYR A 83 -11.72 8.27 -33.18
C TYR A 83 -12.77 8.70 -34.21
N SER A 84 -13.41 7.76 -34.91
CA SER A 84 -14.49 8.06 -35.85
C SER A 84 -15.72 8.69 -35.17
N ARG A 85 -16.09 8.26 -33.96
CA ARG A 85 -17.18 8.89 -33.18
C ARG A 85 -16.84 10.32 -32.74
N LEU A 86 -15.60 10.58 -32.34
CA LEU A 86 -15.15 11.91 -31.94
C LEU A 86 -15.20 12.89 -33.13
N GLN A 87 -14.90 12.44 -34.35
CA GLN A 87 -15.01 13.26 -35.55
C GLN A 87 -16.46 13.55 -35.96
N ARG A 88 -17.39 12.63 -35.67
CA ARG A 88 -18.83 12.80 -35.94
C ARG A 88 -19.58 13.55 -34.85
N ALA A 89 -18.92 13.91 -33.75
CA ALA A 89 -19.56 14.64 -32.65
C ALA A 89 -19.99 16.04 -33.13
N PRO A 90 -21.30 16.38 -33.11
CA PRO A 90 -21.77 17.68 -33.56
C PRO A 90 -21.19 18.80 -32.69
N LYS A 91 -21.03 19.99 -33.30
CA LYS A 91 -20.42 21.21 -32.72
C LYS A 91 -21.21 21.82 -31.55
N GLU A 92 -21.85 21.04 -30.69
CA GLU A 92 -22.53 21.50 -29.46
C GLU A 92 -21.55 21.95 -28.36
N VAL A 93 -20.26 21.75 -28.58
CA VAL A 93 -19.17 22.05 -27.63
C VAL A 93 -19.02 23.56 -27.34
N LYS A 94 -19.56 24.47 -28.16
CA LYS A 94 -19.43 25.92 -27.91
C LYS A 94 -20.24 26.41 -26.71
N VAL A 95 -21.36 25.75 -26.36
CA VAL A 95 -22.20 26.15 -25.20
C VAL A 95 -21.62 25.63 -23.88
N VAL A 96 -21.01 24.43 -23.87
CA VAL A 96 -20.40 23.83 -22.66
C VAL A 96 -19.06 24.49 -22.30
N LYS A 97 -18.29 24.96 -23.29
CA LYS A 97 -16.99 25.64 -23.05
C LYS A 97 -17.12 26.97 -22.27
N LYS A 98 -18.21 27.73 -22.46
CA LYS A 98 -18.47 28.96 -21.67
C LYS A 98 -18.81 28.64 -20.20
N LYS A 99 -19.60 27.59 -19.91
CA LYS A 99 -19.90 27.13 -18.53
C LYS A 99 -18.69 26.49 -17.82
N LYS A 100 -17.76 25.86 -18.54
CA LYS A 100 -16.51 25.31 -17.95
C LYS A 100 -15.47 26.39 -17.57
N LYS A 101 -15.37 27.50 -18.32
CA LYS A 101 -14.43 28.59 -17.97
C LYS A 101 -14.84 29.32 -16.68
N THR A 102 -16.14 29.53 -16.45
CA THR A 102 -16.64 30.19 -15.24
C THR A 102 -16.47 29.33 -13.97
N THR A 103 -16.68 28.02 -14.08
CA THR A 103 -16.48 27.07 -12.96
C THR A 103 -15.00 26.88 -12.59
N ARG A 104 -14.07 26.86 -13.55
CA ARG A 104 -12.62 26.83 -13.27
C ARG A 104 -12.12 28.10 -12.56
N LYS A 105 -12.58 29.28 -12.99
CA LYS A 105 -12.19 30.57 -12.37
C LYS A 105 -12.72 30.69 -10.93
N LYS A 106 -13.92 30.19 -10.64
CA LYS A 106 -14.46 30.10 -9.27
C LYS A 106 -13.65 29.14 -8.39
N ARG A 107 -13.37 27.90 -8.86
CA ARG A 107 -12.58 26.91 -8.11
C ARG A 107 -11.14 27.37 -7.82
N ALA A 108 -10.50 28.07 -8.76
CA ALA A 108 -9.17 28.62 -8.56
C ALA A 108 -9.15 29.72 -7.47
N LYS A 109 -10.14 30.62 -7.47
CA LYS A 109 -10.29 31.65 -6.42
C LYS A 109 -10.53 31.03 -5.04
N GLU A 110 -11.31 29.96 -4.98
CA GLU A 110 -11.62 29.25 -3.73
C GLU A 110 -10.41 28.49 -3.18
N ALA A 111 -9.64 27.83 -4.04
CA ALA A 111 -8.38 27.17 -3.66
C ALA A 111 -7.34 28.16 -3.11
N VAL A 112 -7.24 29.37 -3.67
CA VAL A 112 -6.35 30.43 -3.17
C VAL A 112 -6.80 30.93 -1.78
N LYS A 113 -8.11 31.08 -1.56
CA LYS A 113 -8.66 31.45 -0.23
C LYS A 113 -8.38 30.38 0.81
N VAL A 114 -8.56 29.10 0.48
CA VAL A 114 -8.26 27.99 1.41
C VAL A 114 -6.76 27.95 1.75
N ARG A 115 -5.87 28.12 0.76
CA ARG A 115 -4.41 28.13 0.98
C ARG A 115 -3.97 29.27 1.89
N THR A 116 -4.54 30.46 1.73
CA THR A 116 -4.23 31.63 2.58
C THR A 116 -4.75 31.48 4.00
N ILE A 117 -5.94 30.89 4.19
CA ILE A 117 -6.47 30.56 5.52
C ILE A 117 -5.57 29.53 6.21
N ILE A 118 -5.17 28.47 5.51
CA ILE A 118 -4.25 27.45 6.03
C ILE A 118 -2.91 28.10 6.42
N GLN A 119 -2.35 29.00 5.60
CA GLN A 119 -1.13 29.72 5.94
C GLN A 119 -1.28 30.62 7.17
N ARG A 120 -2.41 31.30 7.35
CA ARG A 120 -2.68 32.09 8.57
C ARG A 120 -2.80 31.21 9.81
N ILE A 121 -3.51 30.09 9.72
CA ILE A 121 -3.66 29.12 10.82
C ILE A 121 -2.31 28.46 11.16
N LEU A 122 -1.44 28.24 10.18
CA LEU A 122 -0.11 27.66 10.38
C LEU A 122 0.96 28.68 10.77
N LYS A 123 0.68 29.99 10.72
CA LYS A 123 1.62 31.03 11.12
C LYS A 123 1.81 30.94 12.62
N ARG A 124 2.93 30.33 13.04
CA ARG A 124 3.28 30.17 14.44
C ARG A 124 3.38 31.55 15.10
N PRO A 125 2.94 31.71 16.36
CA PRO A 125 3.12 32.96 17.09
C PRO A 125 4.61 33.30 17.09
N LYS A 126 4.92 34.56 16.76
CA LYS A 126 6.30 35.05 16.76
C LYS A 126 6.77 35.12 18.21
N GLU A 127 7.59 34.17 18.62
CA GLU A 127 8.23 34.18 19.93
C GLU A 127 9.26 35.31 19.98
N ILE A 128 9.20 36.12 21.03
CA ILE A 128 10.11 37.23 21.27
C ILE A 128 11.25 36.73 22.16
N TYR A 129 12.49 36.96 21.74
CA TYR A 129 13.69 36.62 22.51
C TYR A 129 14.36 37.91 22.99
N VAL A 130 14.96 37.85 24.17
CA VAL A 130 15.54 39.02 24.85
C VAL A 130 16.94 38.66 25.32
N ALA A 131 17.89 39.57 25.14
CA ALA A 131 19.25 39.45 25.67
C ALA A 131 19.73 40.79 26.25
N ALA A 132 20.77 40.75 27.08
CA ALA A 132 21.50 41.95 27.50
C ALA A 132 22.66 42.20 26.54
N LYS A 133 22.96 43.48 26.24
CA LYS A 133 24.10 43.92 25.41
C LYS A 133 25.41 43.24 25.83
N ASP A 134 25.71 43.27 27.13
CA ASP A 134 27.00 42.78 27.65
C ASP A 134 26.97 41.29 27.98
N GLY A 135 25.81 40.79 28.42
CA GLY A 135 25.69 39.41 28.93
C GLY A 135 25.72 38.32 27.86
N LYS A 136 25.56 38.65 26.57
CA LYS A 136 25.55 37.71 25.42
C LYS A 136 24.74 36.41 25.63
N ILE A 137 23.73 36.41 26.50
CA ILE A 137 22.85 35.26 26.75
C ILE A 137 21.43 35.59 26.31
N LEU A 138 20.86 34.70 25.51
CA LEU A 138 19.52 34.81 24.96
C LEU A 138 18.51 34.11 25.86
N HIS A 139 17.44 34.83 26.20
CA HIS A 139 16.32 34.37 27.01
C HIS A 139 14.99 34.51 26.25
N ILE A 140 13.95 33.83 26.74
CA ILE A 140 12.55 34.08 26.33
C ILE A 140 11.99 35.20 27.22
N LYS A 141 11.09 36.04 26.70
CA LYS A 141 10.46 37.13 27.47
C LYS A 141 9.92 36.69 28.85
N GLU A 142 9.40 35.47 28.93
CA GLU A 142 8.84 34.88 30.17
C GLU A 142 9.88 34.37 31.17
N CYS A 143 11.16 34.35 30.81
CA CYS A 143 12.22 33.83 31.68
C CYS A 143 12.46 34.77 32.88
N PRO A 144 12.62 34.23 34.11
CA PRO A 144 12.92 35.05 35.29
C PRO A 144 14.14 35.95 35.10
N PHE A 145 15.18 35.43 34.45
CA PHE A 145 16.40 36.19 34.14
C PHE A 145 16.17 37.28 33.09
N ALA A 146 15.26 37.08 32.13
CA ALA A 146 14.93 38.10 31.13
C ALA A 146 14.26 39.33 31.76
N LYS A 147 13.42 39.11 32.78
CA LYS A 147 12.74 40.18 33.51
C LYS A 147 13.71 41.08 34.30
N LYS A 148 14.85 40.54 34.72
CA LYS A 148 15.89 41.28 35.46
C LYS A 148 16.82 42.12 34.57
N ILE A 149 16.71 42.01 33.24
CA ILE A 149 17.54 42.80 32.30
C ILE A 149 16.99 44.24 32.27
N ARG A 150 17.87 45.21 32.56
CA ARG A 150 17.58 46.65 32.48
C ARG A 150 17.20 47.04 31.05
N GLU A 151 16.23 47.94 30.91
CA GLU A 151 15.62 48.26 29.61
C GLU A 151 16.61 48.90 28.63
N GLU A 152 17.53 49.73 29.11
CA GLU A 152 18.59 50.38 28.33
C GLU A 152 19.60 49.40 27.71
N SER A 153 19.84 48.29 28.41
CA SER A 153 20.75 47.22 28.00
C SER A 153 20.05 46.09 27.23
N ARG A 154 18.72 46.18 27.06
CA ARG A 154 17.88 45.10 26.54
C ARG A 154 17.87 45.10 25.01
N ILE A 155 18.23 43.98 24.40
CA ILE A 155 18.11 43.73 22.96
C ILE A 155 16.99 42.72 22.71
N ILE A 156 16.10 43.04 21.78
CA ILE A 156 14.95 42.22 21.43
C ILE A 156 15.14 41.59 20.05
N PHE A 157 15.12 40.26 20.01
CA PHE A 157 15.26 39.48 18.79
C PHE A 157 13.93 38.85 18.37
N LYS A 158 13.62 38.95 17.07
CA LYS A 158 12.44 38.30 16.44
C LYS A 158 12.69 36.82 16.11
N SER A 159 13.94 36.36 16.14
CA SER A 159 14.33 34.97 15.86
C SER A 159 15.56 34.57 16.67
N LYS A 160 15.62 33.30 17.11
CA LYS A 160 16.80 32.72 17.75
C LYS A 160 18.01 32.71 16.81
N THR A 161 17.78 32.45 15.52
CA THR A 161 18.86 32.35 14.54
C THR A 161 19.60 33.66 14.39
N LYS A 162 18.87 34.79 14.36
CA LYS A 162 19.48 36.12 14.29
C LYS A 162 20.38 36.38 15.51
N ALA A 163 19.88 36.09 16.70
CA ALA A 163 20.67 36.21 17.93
C ALA A 163 21.91 35.29 17.95
N PHE A 164 21.80 34.06 17.46
CA PHE A 164 22.95 33.15 17.40
C PHE A 164 24.01 33.60 16.38
N ASN A 165 23.58 34.13 15.24
CA ASN A 165 24.48 34.69 14.24
C ASN A 165 25.22 35.93 14.77
N GLU A 166 24.57 36.69 15.67
CA GLU A 166 25.19 37.81 16.39
C GLU A 166 26.04 37.36 17.61
N GLY A 167 26.23 36.04 17.81
CA GLY A 167 27.13 35.49 18.83
C GLY A 167 26.53 35.27 20.22
N TYR A 168 25.20 35.37 20.37
CA TYR A 168 24.54 35.14 21.67
C TYR A 168 24.43 33.64 21.99
N LYS A 169 24.61 33.27 23.25
CA LYS A 169 24.47 31.89 23.74
C LYS A 169 23.06 31.63 24.26
N ALA A 170 22.55 30.41 24.11
CA ALA A 170 21.20 30.07 24.58
C ALA A 170 21.13 29.83 26.10
N CYS A 171 20.23 30.52 26.80
CA CYS A 171 19.87 30.20 28.18
C CYS A 171 19.19 28.83 28.30
N SER A 172 19.23 28.22 29.49
CA SER A 172 18.50 27.00 29.85
C SER A 172 17.00 27.08 29.53
N CYS A 173 16.39 28.25 29.68
CA CYS A 173 14.97 28.48 29.34
C CYS A 173 14.69 28.27 27.84
N ILE A 174 15.67 28.48 26.96
CA ILE A 174 15.56 28.23 25.52
C ILE A 174 15.86 26.77 25.18
N LYS A 175 16.79 26.14 25.91
CA LYS A 175 17.17 24.72 25.75
C LYS A 175 16.03 23.77 26.14
N ASN A 176 15.39 24.02 27.29
CA ASN A 176 14.35 23.14 27.87
C ASN A 176 12.97 23.23 27.18
N VAL A 177 12.74 24.29 26.39
CA VAL A 177 11.50 24.46 25.61
C VAL A 177 11.36 23.42 24.50
N LYS A 178 12.47 22.82 24.02
CA LYS A 178 12.44 21.76 23.01
C LYS A 178 11.65 20.53 23.49
N ILE A 179 11.70 20.21 24.78
CA ILE A 179 11.09 18.99 25.37
C ILE A 179 9.57 19.17 25.55
N LYS A 180 9.12 20.33 26.08
CA LYS A 180 7.69 20.64 26.25
C LYS A 180 6.98 20.80 24.89
N LYS A 181 7.63 21.42 23.89
CA LYS A 181 7.06 21.57 22.54
C LYS A 181 6.93 20.26 21.77
N LYS A 182 7.84 19.28 21.96
CA LYS A 182 7.77 17.95 21.29
C LYS A 182 6.58 17.12 21.77
N LYS A 183 6.18 17.24 23.05
CA LYS A 183 4.99 16.58 23.60
C LYS A 183 3.67 17.27 23.16
N ILE A 184 3.65 18.60 23.12
CA ILE A 184 2.47 19.38 22.69
C ILE A 184 2.24 19.30 21.17
N SER A 185 3.30 19.27 20.36
CA SER A 185 3.18 19.13 18.90
C SER A 185 2.65 17.76 18.48
N LYS A 186 3.04 16.69 19.16
CA LYS A 186 2.49 15.34 18.93
C LYS A 186 0.99 15.28 19.23
N ARG A 187 0.54 15.84 20.36
CA ARG A 187 -0.89 15.91 20.72
C ARG A 187 -1.71 16.80 19.77
N LYS A 188 -1.19 17.96 19.37
CA LYS A 188 -1.87 18.85 18.42
C LYS A 188 -1.90 18.30 16.99
N ALA A 189 -0.85 17.61 16.55
CA ALA A 189 -0.84 16.91 15.27
C ALA A 189 -1.83 15.74 15.25
N ALA A 190 -1.93 14.97 16.36
CA ALA A 190 -2.92 13.91 16.52
C ALA A 190 -4.37 14.45 16.51
N LYS A 191 -4.63 15.57 17.21
CA LYS A 191 -5.96 16.20 17.20
C LYS A 191 -6.34 16.76 15.83
N LYS A 192 -5.40 17.40 15.13
CA LYS A 192 -5.63 17.98 13.79
C LYS A 192 -5.78 16.92 12.69
N THR A 193 -5.11 15.77 12.80
CA THR A 193 -5.30 14.63 11.89
C THR A 193 -6.64 13.93 12.12
N LEU A 194 -7.11 13.88 13.39
CA LEU A 194 -8.44 13.39 13.72
C LEU A 194 -9.55 14.28 13.14
N GLU A 195 -9.43 15.61 13.29
CA GLU A 195 -10.36 16.60 12.72
C GLU A 195 -10.39 16.58 11.19
N PHE A 196 -9.25 16.35 10.53
CA PHE A 196 -9.23 16.19 9.08
C PHE A 196 -9.89 14.87 8.63
N ARG A 197 -9.68 13.78 9.38
CA ARG A 197 -10.31 12.47 9.11
C ARG A 197 -11.83 12.51 9.28
N THR A 198 -12.34 13.27 10.25
CA THR A 198 -13.79 13.43 10.44
C THR A 198 -14.42 14.26 9.32
N VAL A 199 -13.77 15.35 8.89
CA VAL A 199 -14.23 16.15 7.74
C VAL A 199 -14.20 15.35 6.43
N VAL A 200 -13.16 14.54 6.19
CA VAL A 200 -13.12 13.67 5.00
C VAL A 200 -14.19 12.58 5.08
N LYS A 201 -14.44 11.98 6.25
CA LYS A 201 -15.54 11.01 6.41
C LYS A 201 -16.91 11.63 6.14
N THR A 202 -17.18 12.85 6.61
CA THR A 202 -18.47 13.52 6.37
C THR A 202 -18.64 14.01 4.93
N VAL A 203 -17.56 14.39 4.24
CA VAL A 203 -17.60 14.74 2.82
C VAL A 203 -17.73 13.49 1.93
N VAL A 204 -17.06 12.39 2.26
CA VAL A 204 -17.11 11.12 1.50
C VAL A 204 -18.39 10.31 1.77
N GLN A 205 -19.03 10.46 2.94
CA GLN A 205 -20.31 9.81 3.23
C GLN A 205 -21.49 10.35 2.41
N LYS A 206 -21.34 11.48 1.72
CA LYS A 206 -22.48 12.17 1.09
C LYS A 206 -23.03 11.51 -0.18
N GLN A 207 -22.44 10.44 -0.72
CA GLN A 207 -23.05 9.72 -1.85
C GLN A 207 -22.73 8.22 -1.84
N LYS A 208 -23.11 7.50 -0.79
CA LYS A 208 -23.23 6.03 -0.92
C LYS A 208 -24.45 5.76 -1.80
N LYS A 209 -24.23 5.49 -3.09
CA LYS A 209 -25.27 5.04 -4.02
C LYS A 209 -25.96 3.82 -3.40
N ARG A 210 -27.22 3.96 -2.99
CA ARG A 210 -28.05 2.86 -2.50
C ARG A 210 -28.83 2.31 -3.68
N TYR A 211 -28.88 0.99 -3.73
CA TYR A 211 -29.68 0.25 -4.71
C TYR A 211 -30.90 -0.30 -4.00
N VAL A 212 -32.07 -0.23 -4.63
CA VAL A 212 -33.36 -0.60 -4.04
C VAL A 212 -34.06 -1.56 -4.99
N ALA A 213 -34.55 -2.68 -4.49
CA ALA A 213 -35.46 -3.56 -5.20
C ALA A 213 -36.76 -3.75 -4.43
N SER A 214 -37.76 -4.34 -5.07
CA SER A 214 -38.98 -4.79 -4.39
C SER A 214 -38.77 -6.20 -3.81
N VAL A 215 -39.40 -6.56 -2.70
CA VAL A 215 -39.41 -7.94 -2.17
C VAL A 215 -40.02 -8.89 -3.20
N ASP A 216 -41.12 -8.46 -3.81
CA ASP A 216 -41.90 -9.26 -4.78
C ASP A 216 -41.44 -9.05 -6.23
N GLY A 217 -40.49 -8.15 -6.46
CA GLY A 217 -40.02 -7.80 -7.79
C GLY A 217 -38.63 -8.36 -8.06
N ASP A 218 -38.31 -8.59 -9.33
CA ASP A 218 -37.00 -9.10 -9.74
C ASP A 218 -36.04 -8.00 -10.18
N THR A 219 -36.42 -6.72 -10.17
CA THR A 219 -35.56 -5.63 -10.66
C THR A 219 -35.00 -4.76 -9.55
N VAL A 220 -33.70 -4.47 -9.65
CA VAL A 220 -33.00 -3.51 -8.79
C VAL A 220 -32.86 -2.15 -9.47
N HIS A 221 -33.02 -1.08 -8.69
CA HIS A 221 -33.04 0.31 -9.13
C HIS A 221 -32.04 1.16 -8.34
N GLN A 222 -31.65 2.33 -8.85
CA GLN A 222 -31.01 3.36 -8.01
C GLN A 222 -32.06 4.04 -7.11
N GLU A 223 -31.68 4.48 -5.91
CA GLU A 223 -32.58 5.14 -4.94
C GLU A 223 -33.37 6.33 -5.53
N ASN A 224 -32.79 7.04 -6.50
CA ASN A 224 -33.44 8.19 -7.16
C ASN A 224 -34.21 7.83 -8.44
N CYS A 225 -34.34 6.55 -8.80
CA CYS A 225 -35.07 6.10 -9.98
C CYS A 225 -36.59 6.38 -9.83
N PRO A 226 -37.28 6.83 -10.90
CA PRO A 226 -38.74 6.99 -10.89
C PRO A 226 -39.50 5.72 -10.49
N PHE A 227 -39.04 4.54 -10.93
CA PHE A 227 -39.65 3.26 -10.58
C PHE A 227 -39.37 2.85 -9.12
N ALA A 228 -38.17 3.13 -8.60
CA ALA A 228 -37.83 2.87 -7.20
C ALA A 228 -38.75 3.64 -6.23
N LYS A 229 -39.12 4.87 -6.58
CA LYS A 229 -40.01 5.71 -5.76
C LYS A 229 -41.42 5.15 -5.65
N LYS A 230 -41.86 4.36 -6.63
CA LYS A 230 -43.20 3.72 -6.66
C LYS A 230 -43.26 2.44 -5.81
N ILE A 231 -42.12 1.88 -5.40
CA ILE A 231 -42.08 0.71 -4.51
C ILE A 231 -42.51 1.18 -3.11
N GLY A 232 -43.53 0.56 -2.53
CA GLY A 232 -43.99 0.86 -1.18
C GLY A 232 -42.90 0.55 -0.14
N GLU A 233 -42.82 1.34 0.93
CA GLU A 233 -41.72 1.27 1.91
C GLU A 233 -41.57 -0.12 2.55
N LYS A 234 -42.69 -0.81 2.80
CA LYS A 234 -42.70 -2.17 3.37
C LYS A 234 -42.09 -3.22 2.45
N ASN A 235 -42.09 -2.98 1.14
CA ASN A 235 -41.61 -3.93 0.15
C ASN A 235 -40.21 -3.55 -0.38
N ARG A 236 -39.51 -2.57 0.22
CA ARG A 236 -38.17 -2.17 -0.25
C ARG A 236 -37.06 -3.02 0.35
N VAL A 237 -36.22 -3.57 -0.52
CA VAL A 237 -34.96 -4.23 -0.15
C VAL A 237 -33.78 -3.35 -0.58
N TYR A 238 -32.95 -2.95 0.37
CA TYR A 238 -31.79 -2.09 0.11
C TYR A 238 -30.50 -2.91 -0.02
N PHE A 239 -29.73 -2.63 -1.08
CA PHE A 239 -28.41 -3.22 -1.29
C PHE A 239 -27.30 -2.18 -1.20
N LYS A 240 -26.17 -2.62 -0.61
CA LYS A 240 -24.94 -1.82 -0.50
C LYS A 240 -24.20 -1.68 -1.84
N SER A 241 -24.40 -2.60 -2.77
CA SER A 241 -23.79 -2.62 -4.11
C SER A 241 -24.70 -3.33 -5.11
N LYS A 242 -24.52 -3.04 -6.41
CA LYS A 242 -25.23 -3.72 -7.50
C LYS A 242 -24.96 -5.22 -7.54
N THR A 243 -23.72 -5.62 -7.29
CA THR A 243 -23.28 -7.03 -7.32
C THR A 243 -24.08 -7.86 -6.32
N LYS A 244 -24.24 -7.38 -5.08
CA LYS A 244 -25.04 -8.07 -4.07
C LYS A 244 -26.51 -8.24 -4.41
N ALA A 245 -27.06 -7.35 -5.24
CA ALA A 245 -28.42 -7.52 -5.75
C ALA A 245 -28.44 -8.61 -6.83
N PHE A 246 -27.45 -8.62 -7.73
CA PHE A 246 -27.33 -9.63 -8.79
C PHE A 246 -27.05 -11.03 -8.24
N ASP A 247 -26.19 -11.15 -7.21
CA ASP A 247 -25.90 -12.42 -6.53
C ASP A 247 -27.15 -13.03 -5.86
N LYS A 248 -28.15 -12.19 -5.57
CA LYS A 248 -29.46 -12.60 -5.05
C LYS A 248 -30.51 -12.83 -6.13
N GLY A 249 -30.12 -12.81 -7.41
CA GLY A 249 -30.98 -13.09 -8.55
C GLY A 249 -31.76 -11.89 -9.10
N TYR A 250 -31.52 -10.68 -8.60
CA TYR A 250 -32.19 -9.49 -9.15
C TYR A 250 -31.57 -9.06 -10.49
N LYS A 251 -32.40 -8.58 -11.41
CA LYS A 251 -32.04 -8.02 -12.72
C LYS A 251 -31.81 -6.52 -12.63
N ALA A 252 -30.95 -6.00 -13.50
CA ALA A 252 -30.69 -4.56 -13.56
C ALA A 252 -31.87 -3.81 -14.21
N CYS A 253 -32.36 -2.75 -13.57
CA CYS A 253 -33.17 -1.75 -14.24
C CYS A 253 -32.30 -0.88 -15.15
N TYR A 254 -32.91 -0.27 -16.18
CA TYR A 254 -32.28 0.73 -17.05
C TYR A 254 -31.59 1.90 -16.30
N CYS A 255 -32.00 2.19 -15.06
CA CYS A 255 -31.40 3.24 -14.26
C CYS A 255 -30.05 2.87 -13.59
N ILE A 256 -29.61 1.61 -13.65
CA ILE A 256 -28.37 1.09 -13.03
C ILE A 256 -27.26 0.93 -14.06
#